data_AF-Q6ZIX0-F1
#
_entry.id   AF-Q6ZIX0-F1
#
_cell.length_a   1.000
_cell.length_b   1.000
_cell.length_c   1.000
_cell.angle_alpha   90.00
_cell.angle_beta   90.00
_cell.angle_gamma   90.00
#
_symmetry.space_group_name_H-M   'P 1'
#
loop_
_entity.id
_entity.type
_entity.pdbx_description
1 polymer ?
#
loop_
_entity_poly.entity_id
_entity_poly.type
_entity_poly.pdbx_seq_one_letter_code
_entity_poly.pdbx_strand_id
1 'polypeptide(L)'
;MLVHAVVVAGGGGNATAKAAAAAVPYASRGGGGARQASLRFVASGRRARVTFYSSYYHTSAGDGVSPCGPVLDQVKVQPLMTKA
;
A
#
# COMPACT_ATOMS: atom_id res chain seq x y z
N MET A 1 16.01 -2.14 -4.21
CA MET A 1 15.26 -0.92 -3.83
C MET A 1 14.31 -1.24 -2.68
N LEU A 2 13.90 -0.23 -1.94
CA LEU A 2 12.94 -0.33 -0.83
C LEU A 2 11.88 0.75 -0.97
N VAL A 3 10.63 0.34 -0.92
CA VAL A 3 9.48 1.24 -0.79
C VAL A 3 9.04 1.25 0.66
N HIS A 4 8.88 2.43 1.24
CA HIS A 4 8.14 2.65 2.48
C HIS A 4 6.86 3.40 2.16
N ALA A 5 5.76 3.02 2.82
CA ALA A 5 4.50 3.75 2.75
C ALA A 5 3.77 3.62 4.07
N VAL A 6 2.96 4.63 4.39
CA VAL A 6 1.98 4.57 5.47
C VAL A 6 0.61 4.34 4.83
N VAL A 7 -0.09 3.31 5.30
CA VAL A 7 -1.42 2.94 4.85
C VAL A 7 -2.42 3.27 5.95
N VAL A 8 -3.39 4.12 5.65
CA VAL A 8 -4.51 4.49 6.52
C VAL A 8 -5.73 3.79 5.94
N ALA A 9 -6.20 2.69 6.54
CA ALA A 9 -7.11 1.79 5.82
C ALA A 9 -8.60 1.86 6.22
N GLY A 10 -9.44 1.50 5.24
CA GLY A 10 -10.74 0.86 5.39
C GLY A 10 -10.77 -0.42 4.53
N GLY A 11 -11.02 -1.60 5.16
CA GLY A 11 -11.19 -2.98 4.60
C GLY A 11 -10.06 -3.53 3.69
N GLY A 12 -9.65 -4.81 3.61
CA GLY A 12 -10.15 -6.07 4.14
C GLY A 12 -9.83 -7.35 3.32
N GLY A 13 -8.72 -7.52 2.55
CA GLY A 13 -8.42 -8.76 1.76
C GLY A 13 -7.37 -8.61 0.64
N ASN A 14 -7.03 -9.69 -0.10
CA ASN A 14 -5.73 -9.91 -0.77
C ASN A 14 -5.80 -10.60 -2.17
N ALA A 15 -4.96 -10.12 -3.12
CA ALA A 15 -4.05 -10.88 -4.03
C ALA A 15 -3.79 -10.15 -5.37
N THR A 16 -2.51 -10.09 -5.81
CA THR A 16 -2.10 -10.14 -7.23
C THR A 16 -0.57 -10.31 -7.36
N ALA A 17 -0.17 -11.15 -8.31
CA ALA A 17 1.20 -11.60 -8.52
C ALA A 17 2.06 -10.61 -9.33
N LYS A 18 3.25 -10.28 -8.80
CA LYS A 18 4.41 -9.73 -9.52
C LYS A 18 5.66 -10.00 -8.66
N ALA A 19 6.85 -10.00 -9.27
CA ALA A 19 8.16 -10.39 -8.73
C ALA A 19 8.50 -10.09 -7.24
N ALA A 20 7.84 -9.12 -6.60
CA ALA A 20 7.78 -8.96 -5.15
C ALA A 20 6.44 -8.30 -4.76
N ALA A 21 5.75 -8.83 -3.75
CA ALA A 21 4.48 -8.31 -3.26
C ALA A 21 4.41 -8.40 -1.73
N ALA A 22 3.73 -7.44 -1.09
CA ALA A 22 3.45 -7.46 0.34
C ALA A 22 1.97 -7.09 0.57
N ALA A 23 1.25 -7.95 1.29
CA ALA A 23 -0.10 -7.67 1.75
C ALA A 23 -0.04 -7.02 3.14
N VAL A 24 -0.75 -5.92 3.33
CA VAL A 24 -0.78 -5.17 4.58
C VAL A 24 -2.20 -5.24 5.13
N PRO A 25 -2.51 -6.21 6.01
CA PRO A 25 -3.85 -6.28 6.59
C PRO A 25 -4.05 -5.08 7.52
N TYR A 26 -5.19 -4.41 7.41
CA TYR A 26 -5.55 -3.35 8.33
C TYR A 26 -7.06 -3.34 8.54
N ALA A 27 -7.47 -3.45 9.80
CA ALA A 27 -8.85 -3.35 10.23
C ALA A 27 -9.06 -1.99 10.91
N SER A 28 -9.84 -1.11 10.29
CA SER A 28 -10.19 0.16 10.90
C SER A 28 -11.10 -0.06 12.10
N ARG A 29 -10.82 0.63 13.21
CA ARG A 29 -11.65 0.63 14.43
C ARG A 29 -12.42 1.95 14.64
N GLY A 30 -12.54 2.78 13.60
CA GLY A 30 -13.31 4.02 13.66
C GLY A 30 -12.60 5.23 14.29
N GLY A 31 -11.29 5.14 14.56
CA GLY A 31 -10.51 6.20 15.24
C GLY A 31 -9.36 6.83 14.43
N GLY A 32 -9.32 6.65 13.11
CA GLY A 32 -8.32 7.32 12.25
C GLY A 32 -6.88 6.82 12.39
N GLY A 33 -6.66 5.51 12.49
CA GLY A 33 -5.30 4.94 12.61
C GLY A 33 -4.55 4.75 11.29
N ALA A 34 -3.24 4.49 11.42
CA ALA A 34 -2.33 4.26 10.30
C ALA A 34 -1.44 3.04 10.54
N ARG A 35 -0.98 2.39 9.47
CA ARG A 35 -0.02 1.28 9.50
C ARG A 35 1.08 1.49 8.49
N GLN A 36 2.33 1.49 8.95
CA GLN A 36 3.49 1.55 8.07
C GLN A 36 3.78 0.19 7.44
N ALA A 37 4.18 0.19 6.17
CA ALA A 37 4.59 -0.98 5.42
C ALA A 37 5.85 -0.70 4.62
N SER A 38 6.64 -1.76 4.37
CA SER A 38 7.80 -1.67 3.51
C SER A 38 7.93 -2.88 2.59
N LEU A 39 8.39 -2.65 1.36
CA LEU A 39 8.60 -3.68 0.35
C LEU A 39 10.00 -3.56 -0.22
N ARG A 40 10.83 -4.58 -0.01
CA ARG A 40 12.13 -4.74 -0.67
C ARG A 40 11.91 -5.46 -2.00
N PHE A 41 12.49 -4.93 -3.07
CA PHE A 41 12.42 -5.57 -4.39
C PHE A 41 13.67 -5.26 -5.22
N VAL A 42 13.98 -6.15 -6.15
CA VAL A 42 15.00 -5.94 -7.18
C VAL A 42 14.30 -5.46 -8.45
N ALA A 43 14.82 -4.39 -9.06
CA ALA A 43 14.27 -3.90 -10.32
C ALA A 43 14.69 -4.85 -11.44
N SER A 44 13.72 -5.40 -12.19
CA SER A 44 13.98 -6.31 -13.31
C SER A 44 14.46 -5.61 -14.58
N GLY A 45 14.57 -4.28 -14.57
CA GLY A 45 15.04 -3.48 -15.70
C GLY A 45 15.21 -2.01 -15.33
N ARG A 46 15.50 -1.17 -16.34
CA ARG A 46 15.74 0.28 -16.17
C ARG A 46 14.55 1.04 -15.56
N ARG A 47 13.33 0.49 -15.68
CA ARG A 47 12.11 1.11 -15.16
C ARG A 47 11.38 0.11 -14.25
N ALA A 48 11.17 0.48 -12.99
CA ALA A 48 10.41 -0.29 -12.03
C ALA A 48 9.02 0.35 -11.83
N ARG A 49 7.96 -0.48 -11.86
CA ARG A 49 6.60 -0.04 -11.53
C ARG A 49 6.18 -0.64 -10.21
N VAL A 50 5.88 0.23 -9.25
CA VAL A 50 5.28 -0.07 -7.96
C VAL A 50 3.78 0.18 -8.09
N THR A 51 2.96 -0.77 -7.66
CA THR A 51 1.50 -0.65 -7.72
C THR A 51 0.96 -0.88 -6.32
N PHE A 52 0.16 0.07 -5.84
CA PHE A 52 -0.61 -0.09 -4.62
C PHE A 52 -2.00 -0.53 -5.01
N TYR A 53 -2.47 -1.59 -4.37
CA TYR A 53 -3.75 -2.18 -4.68
C TYR A 53 -4.55 -2.31 -3.39
N SER A 54 -5.73 -1.71 -3.38
CA SER A 54 -6.74 -1.95 -2.35
C SER A 54 -7.74 -2.97 -2.87
N SER A 55 -8.03 -3.98 -2.06
CA SER A 55 -9.06 -4.96 -2.39
C SER A 55 -10.47 -4.51 -1.99
N TYR A 56 -10.62 -3.40 -1.24
CA TYR A 56 -11.91 -2.93 -0.68
C TYR A 56 -12.07 -1.41 -0.83
N TYR A 57 -11.94 -0.91 -2.06
CA TYR A 57 -12.36 0.46 -2.35
C TYR A 57 -13.87 0.48 -2.57
N HIS A 58 -14.62 0.87 -1.56
CA HIS A 58 -16.02 1.22 -1.73
C HIS A 58 -16.14 2.76 -1.74
N THR A 59 -17.01 3.28 -2.60
CA THR A 59 -17.56 4.64 -2.46
C THR A 59 -18.85 4.49 -1.67
N SER A 60 -19.04 5.28 -0.63
CA SER A 60 -20.27 5.23 0.16
C SER A 60 -21.50 5.39 -0.75
N ALA A 61 -22.45 4.44 -0.67
CA ALA A 61 -23.60 4.37 -1.56
C ALA A 61 -24.65 5.48 -1.33
N GLY A 62 -24.57 6.19 -0.20
CA GLY A 62 -25.57 7.20 0.21
C GLY A 62 -25.23 8.64 -0.16
N ASP A 63 -23.96 8.97 -0.33
CA ASP A 63 -23.48 10.36 -0.37
C ASP A 63 -22.44 10.61 -1.47
N GLY A 64 -22.00 9.58 -2.21
CA GLY A 64 -21.21 9.69 -3.45
C GLY A 64 -19.84 10.35 -3.35
N VAL A 65 -19.47 10.92 -2.19
CA VAL A 65 -18.33 11.81 -2.00
C VAL A 65 -17.33 11.25 -0.97
N SER A 66 -17.72 10.31 -0.11
CA SER A 66 -16.84 9.74 0.92
C SER A 66 -16.06 8.51 0.40
N PRO A 67 -14.73 8.60 0.20
CA PRO A 67 -13.91 7.43 -0.10
C PRO A 67 -13.83 6.55 1.17
N CYS A 68 -14.35 5.32 1.14
CA CYS A 68 -14.19 4.37 2.26
C CYS A 68 -13.12 3.30 2.00
N GLY A 69 -12.20 3.56 1.06
CA GLY A 69 -10.99 2.78 0.83
C GLY A 69 -9.75 3.33 1.55
N PRO A 70 -8.65 2.57 1.55
CA PRO A 70 -7.40 2.98 2.19
C PRO A 70 -6.75 4.18 1.48
N VAL A 71 -6.23 5.11 2.27
CA VAL A 71 -5.41 6.24 1.83
C VAL A 71 -3.94 5.89 2.05
N LEU A 72 -3.10 6.28 1.09
CA LEU A 72 -1.65 6.14 1.17
C LEU A 72 -1.04 7.49 1.49
N ASP A 73 -0.12 7.51 2.44
CA ASP A 73 0.67 8.69 2.79
C ASP A 73 2.16 8.32 2.93
N GLN A 74 3.03 9.32 2.85
CA GLN A 74 4.47 9.20 3.08
C GLN A 74 5.15 8.11 2.23
N VAL A 75 4.75 8.00 0.95
CA VAL A 75 5.36 7.04 0.03
C VAL A 75 6.79 7.47 -0.33
N LYS A 76 7.77 6.64 0.02
CA LYS A 76 9.19 6.84 -0.29
C LYS A 76 9.77 5.63 -0.98
N VAL A 77 10.43 5.84 -2.12
CA VAL A 77 11.21 4.81 -2.82
C VAL A 77 12.68 5.16 -2.71
N GLN A 78 13.51 4.23 -2.24
CA GLN A 78 14.94 4.45 -2.06
C GLN A 78 15.79 3.25 -2.51
N PRO A 79 17.02 3.47 -2.99
CA PRO A 79 18.00 2.41 -3.15
C PRO A 79 18.25 1.72 -1.80
N LEU A 80 18.51 0.42 -1.83
CA LEU A 80 19.04 -0.27 -0.65
C LEU A 80 20.55 -0.22 -0.76
N MET A 81 21.21 0.46 0.16
CA MET A 81 22.65 0.33 0.33
C MET A 81 22.90 -1.00 1.05
N THR A 82 23.22 -2.05 0.30
CA THR A 82 23.84 -3.24 0.88
C THR A 82 25.28 -2.87 1.21
N LYS A 83 25.63 -2.91 2.50
CA LYS A 83 27.02 -2.78 2.92
C LYS A 83 27.83 -3.89 2.26
N ALA A 84 28.91 -3.51 1.59
CA ALA A 84 29.91 -4.45 1.07
C ALA A 84 30.67 -5.12 2.22
#